data_AF-A0A7S0NWF8-F1
#
_entry.id   AF-A0A7S0NWF8-F1
#
_cell.length_a   1.000
_cell.length_b   1.000
_cell.length_c   1.000
_cell.angle_alpha   90.00
_cell.angle_beta   90.00
_cell.angle_gamma   90.00
#
_symmetry.space_group_name_H-M   'P 1'
#
loop_
_entity.id
_entity.type
_entity.pdbx_description
1 polymer ?
#
loop_
_entity_poly.entity_id
_entity_poly.type
_entity_poly.pdbx_seq_one_letter_code
_entity_poly.pdbx_strand_id
1 'polypeptide(L)'
;TARCDKCPSPWRGLAILGGAIIGFMLLCAVVYLWYSRPVEYWGGESKRKRVERCLRQILHRRLHSFQSISILPKVKVLIVFYQVVRVIPNGYGVEMPATYQRFSEAFTWINLDWTKIIVPGACLDAGYAGRLLLSGTLPLGLMLVALVIGPLVSFVKHRSKNADGPTPWKAGLRDSLNAVLFISFLFVVSVSEAIFLTWSCEAIEVDSMSSPPTERSFLREDYAIECNTPEHEEVKAVAFGMMAIWPIGMPILYIVLLYVCRKPLSHKKTTPLVKATSFLHKEYTLSFWWWEVAYLMFRLLVGGYLLLI
;
A
#
# COMPACT_ATOMS: atom_id res chain seq x y z
N THR A 1 31.35 14.56 -16.61
CA THR A 1 30.28 15.36 -17.23
C THR A 1 28.96 14.64 -17.07
N ALA A 2 28.11 15.04 -16.12
CA ALA A 2 26.74 14.53 -16.06
C ALA A 2 25.95 15.13 -17.25
N ARG A 3 25.28 14.29 -18.05
CA ARG A 3 24.36 14.74 -19.10
C ARG A 3 22.95 14.66 -18.55
N CYS A 4 22.16 15.71 -18.71
CA CYS A 4 20.74 15.68 -18.39
C CYS A 4 20.00 14.80 -19.41
N ASP A 5 19.41 13.71 -18.92
CA ASP A 5 18.52 12.88 -19.72
C ASP A 5 17.15 13.54 -19.86
N LYS A 6 16.48 13.30 -20.99
CA LYS A 6 15.12 13.79 -21.20
C LYS A 6 14.17 13.10 -20.24
N CYS A 7 13.33 13.90 -19.59
CA CYS A 7 12.31 13.40 -18.68
C CYS A 7 11.36 12.41 -19.36
N PRO A 8 11.18 11.19 -18.82
CA PRO A 8 10.19 10.26 -19.31
C PRO A 8 8.79 10.81 -18.98
N SER A 9 7.83 10.58 -19.89
CA SER A 9 6.44 11.01 -19.66
C SER A 9 5.82 10.25 -18.47
N PRO A 10 5.18 10.94 -17.50
CA PRO A 10 4.60 10.31 -16.31
C PRO A 10 3.54 9.27 -16.58
N TRP A 11 2.78 9.48 -17.65
CA TRP A 11 1.71 8.60 -18.05
C TRP A 11 2.20 7.20 -18.43
N ARG A 12 3.44 7.04 -18.91
CA ARG A 12 3.99 5.72 -19.29
C ARG A 12 4.28 4.87 -18.06
N GLY A 13 5.02 5.41 -17.09
CA GLY A 13 5.35 4.68 -15.86
C GLY A 13 4.10 4.35 -15.04
N LEU A 14 3.18 5.31 -14.94
CA LEU A 14 1.90 5.11 -14.25
C LEU A 14 1.02 4.07 -14.95
N ALA A 15 0.95 4.08 -16.28
CA ALA A 15 0.20 3.09 -17.04
C ALA A 15 0.79 1.68 -16.90
N ILE A 16 2.12 1.54 -16.90
CA ILE A 16 2.78 0.24 -16.73
C ILE A 16 2.51 -0.31 -15.33
N LEU A 17 2.78 0.49 -14.28
CA LEU A 17 2.64 0.05 -12.90
C LEU A 17 1.16 -0.18 -12.54
N GLY A 18 0.33 0.84 -12.77
CA GLY A 18 -1.11 0.78 -12.51
C GLY A 18 -1.76 -0.32 -13.34
N GLY A 19 -1.40 -0.44 -14.61
CA GLY A 19 -1.89 -1.49 -15.50
C GLY A 19 -1.49 -2.90 -15.05
N ALA A 20 -0.26 -3.10 -14.58
CA ALA A 20 0.19 -4.39 -14.05
C ALA A 20 -0.59 -4.79 -12.79
N ILE A 21 -0.78 -3.85 -11.84
CA ILE A 21 -1.51 -4.12 -10.59
C ILE A 21 -2.99 -4.35 -10.88
N ILE A 22 -3.62 -3.49 -11.68
CA ILE A 22 -5.04 -3.63 -12.07
C ILE A 22 -5.25 -4.91 -12.88
N GLY A 23 -4.35 -5.22 -13.82
CA GLY A 23 -4.36 -6.45 -14.59
C GLY A 23 -4.27 -7.69 -13.70
N PHE A 24 -3.40 -7.68 -12.69
CA PHE A 24 -3.31 -8.74 -11.70
C PHE A 24 -4.60 -8.86 -10.86
N MET A 25 -5.17 -7.74 -10.40
CA MET A 25 -6.45 -7.75 -9.67
C MET A 25 -7.59 -8.32 -10.52
N LEU A 26 -7.69 -7.94 -11.79
CA LEU A 26 -8.67 -8.47 -12.73
C LEU A 26 -8.45 -9.95 -13.02
N LEU A 27 -7.20 -10.39 -13.20
CA LEU A 27 -6.86 -11.81 -13.35
C LEU A 27 -7.35 -12.62 -12.13
N CYS A 28 -7.06 -12.16 -10.92
CA CYS A 28 -7.52 -12.79 -9.68
C CYS A 28 -9.06 -12.82 -9.61
N ALA A 29 -9.74 -11.74 -9.99
CA ALA A 29 -11.18 -11.67 -10.04
C ALA A 29 -11.79 -12.68 -11.04
N VAL A 30 -11.21 -12.81 -12.23
CA VAL A 30 -11.62 -13.79 -13.26
C VAL A 30 -11.41 -15.22 -12.76
N VAL A 31 -10.26 -15.52 -12.16
CA VAL A 31 -9.97 -16.84 -11.58
C VAL A 31 -10.96 -17.17 -10.46
N TYR A 32 -11.27 -16.20 -9.60
CA TYR A 32 -12.25 -16.37 -8.52
C TYR A 32 -13.67 -16.60 -9.06
N LEU A 33 -14.08 -15.83 -10.07
CA LEU A 33 -15.35 -16.04 -10.75
C LEU A 33 -15.43 -17.45 -11.35
N TRP A 34 -14.40 -17.85 -12.11
CA TRP A 34 -14.30 -19.20 -12.67
C TRP A 34 -14.41 -20.26 -11.58
N TYR A 35 -13.62 -20.17 -10.52
CA TYR A 35 -13.63 -21.10 -9.39
C TYR A 35 -14.98 -21.17 -8.67
N SER A 36 -15.71 -20.06 -8.57
CA SER A 36 -16.99 -19.99 -7.84
C SER A 36 -18.22 -20.45 -8.61
N ARG A 37 -18.11 -20.64 -9.94
CA ARG A 37 -19.20 -21.15 -10.78
C ARG A 37 -19.60 -22.57 -10.38
N PRO A 38 -20.91 -22.89 -10.36
CA PRO A 38 -21.39 -24.23 -10.09
C PRO A 38 -20.91 -25.18 -11.20
N VAL A 39 -20.37 -26.33 -10.80
CA VAL A 39 -19.96 -27.38 -11.74
C VAL A 39 -21.11 -28.36 -11.88
N GLU A 40 -21.66 -28.49 -13.07
CA GLU A 40 -22.54 -29.61 -13.41
C GLU A 40 -21.70 -30.89 -13.45
N TYR A 41 -21.77 -31.66 -12.38
CA TYR A 41 -21.07 -32.94 -12.26
C TYR A 41 -21.66 -34.04 -13.16
N TRP A 42 -22.90 -33.86 -13.63
CA TRP A 42 -23.74 -34.93 -14.18
C TRP A 42 -24.13 -34.74 -15.65
N GLY A 43 -23.25 -34.17 -16.49
CA GLY A 43 -23.54 -34.01 -17.92
C GLY A 43 -22.31 -34.11 -18.81
N GLY A 44 -22.18 -35.22 -19.55
CA GLY A 44 -21.31 -35.40 -20.73
C GLY A 44 -19.80 -35.52 -20.49
N GLU A 45 -19.22 -36.65 -20.91
CA GLU A 45 -17.79 -37.00 -20.82
C GLU A 45 -16.87 -36.22 -21.79
N SER A 46 -16.99 -34.88 -21.85
CA SER A 46 -16.05 -34.08 -22.64
C SER A 46 -14.69 -34.00 -21.94
N LYS A 47 -13.58 -34.23 -22.69
CA LYS A 47 -12.19 -34.05 -22.22
C LYS A 47 -11.99 -32.70 -21.53
N ARG A 48 -12.66 -31.63 -22.00
CA ARG A 48 -12.62 -30.27 -21.41
C ARG A 48 -13.11 -30.23 -19.97
N LYS A 49 -14.22 -30.91 -19.65
CA LYS A 49 -14.78 -30.98 -18.28
C LYS A 49 -13.88 -31.79 -17.33
N ARG A 50 -13.09 -32.75 -17.85
CA ARG A 50 -12.09 -33.49 -17.06
C ARG A 50 -10.91 -32.60 -16.67
N VAL A 51 -10.39 -31.82 -17.62
CA VAL A 51 -9.29 -30.86 -17.37
C VAL A 51 -9.73 -29.79 -16.38
N GLU A 52 -10.94 -29.25 -16.52
CA GLU A 52 -11.46 -28.22 -15.60
C GLU A 52 -11.55 -28.71 -14.15
N ARG A 53 -12.02 -29.95 -13.95
CA ARG A 53 -12.05 -30.59 -12.62
C ARG A 53 -10.65 -30.75 -12.03
N CYS A 54 -9.69 -31.21 -12.83
CA CYS A 54 -8.31 -31.38 -12.38
C CYS A 54 -7.69 -30.02 -11.97
N LEU A 55 -7.84 -28.99 -12.80
CA LEU A 55 -7.34 -27.64 -12.49
C LEU A 55 -7.95 -27.07 -11.20
N ARG A 56 -9.27 -27.22 -10.98
CA ARG A 56 -9.92 -26.78 -9.74
C ARG A 56 -9.43 -27.55 -8.52
N GLN A 57 -9.24 -28.87 -8.62
CA GLN A 57 -8.70 -29.67 -7.52
C GLN A 57 -7.27 -29.29 -7.19
N ILE A 58 -6.42 -29.07 -8.20
CA ILE A 58 -5.06 -28.57 -8.02
C ILE A 58 -5.11 -27.20 -7.34
N LEU A 59 -5.93 -26.26 -7.84
CA LEU A 59 -6.08 -24.93 -7.27
C LEU A 59 -6.57 -24.99 -5.82
N HIS A 60 -7.57 -25.81 -5.50
CA HIS A 60 -8.07 -26.00 -4.14
C HIS A 60 -6.99 -26.57 -3.22
N ARG A 61 -6.27 -27.61 -3.64
CA ARG A 61 -5.17 -28.21 -2.87
C ARG A 61 -4.05 -27.20 -2.64
N ARG A 62 -3.69 -26.42 -3.67
CA ARG A 62 -2.68 -25.36 -3.56
C ARG A 62 -3.15 -24.27 -2.61
N LEU A 63 -4.34 -23.69 -2.81
CA LEU A 63 -4.90 -22.66 -1.91
C LEU A 63 -4.96 -23.13 -0.46
N HIS A 64 -5.40 -24.37 -0.22
CA HIS A 64 -5.43 -24.96 1.13
C HIS A 64 -4.02 -25.14 1.70
N SER A 65 -3.07 -25.64 0.90
CA SER A 65 -1.67 -25.75 1.31
C SER A 65 -1.06 -24.38 1.62
N PHE A 66 -1.29 -23.37 0.78
CA PHE A 66 -0.90 -21.97 1.01
C PHE A 66 -1.49 -21.41 2.31
N GLN A 67 -2.76 -21.71 2.61
CA GLN A 67 -3.40 -21.32 3.87
C GLN A 67 -2.82 -22.06 5.08
N SER A 68 -2.39 -23.31 4.91
CA SER A 68 -1.79 -24.09 6.00
C SER A 68 -0.38 -23.65 6.39
N ILE A 69 0.36 -22.98 5.49
CA ILE A 69 1.77 -22.59 5.71
C ILE A 69 1.91 -21.23 6.43
N SER A 70 0.82 -20.55 6.82
CA SER A 70 0.86 -19.23 7.48
C SER A 70 1.84 -18.26 6.80
N ILE A 71 1.81 -18.20 5.47
CA ILE A 71 2.73 -17.37 4.67
C ILE A 71 2.42 -15.88 4.85
N LEU A 72 1.14 -15.53 5.02
CA LEU A 72 0.70 -14.14 5.17
C LEU A 72 1.42 -13.40 6.31
N PRO A 73 1.49 -13.93 7.55
CA PRO A 73 2.24 -13.26 8.61
C PRO A 73 3.73 -13.16 8.31
N LYS A 74 4.34 -14.18 7.67
CA LYS A 74 5.77 -14.12 7.27
C LYS A 74 6.02 -12.99 6.25
N VAL A 75 5.15 -12.88 5.25
CA VAL A 75 5.23 -11.83 4.22
C VAL A 75 5.00 -10.45 4.84
N LYS A 76 4.04 -10.29 5.74
CA LYS A 76 3.84 -9.04 6.48
C LYS A 76 5.07 -8.63 7.28
N VAL A 77 5.68 -9.57 8.01
CA VAL A 77 6.89 -9.29 8.80
C VAL A 77 8.04 -8.84 7.89
N LEU A 78 8.23 -9.49 6.73
CA LEU A 78 9.23 -9.06 5.75
C LEU A 78 8.97 -7.65 5.21
N ILE A 79 7.71 -7.36 4.83
CA ILE A 79 7.30 -6.04 4.33
C ILE A 79 7.54 -4.96 5.40
N VAL A 80 7.10 -5.22 6.62
CA VAL A 80 7.30 -4.36 7.79
C VAL A 80 8.76 -4.08 8.03
N PHE A 81 9.58 -5.14 8.10
CA PHE A 81 11.00 -5.04 8.38
C PHE A 81 11.65 -4.11 7.37
N TYR A 82 11.33 -4.32 6.09
CA TYR A 82 11.81 -3.48 5.01
C TYR A 82 11.33 -2.03 5.12
N GLN A 83 10.04 -1.82 5.42
CA GLN A 83 9.46 -0.48 5.58
C GLN A 83 10.11 0.31 6.72
N VAL A 84 10.59 -0.35 7.78
CA VAL A 84 11.30 0.32 8.88
C VAL A 84 12.77 0.56 8.52
N VAL A 85 13.46 -0.45 7.99
CA VAL A 85 14.89 -0.37 7.64
C VAL A 85 15.16 0.71 6.59
N ARG A 86 14.23 0.94 5.65
CA ARG A 86 14.34 1.97 4.61
C ARG A 86 14.30 3.40 5.16
N VAL A 87 13.50 3.65 6.19
CA VAL A 87 13.33 5.01 6.74
C VAL A 87 14.65 5.52 7.33
N ILE A 88 15.45 4.64 7.91
CA ILE A 88 16.67 5.01 8.63
C ILE A 88 17.66 5.82 7.74
N PRO A 89 18.10 5.36 6.57
CA PRO A 89 18.99 6.14 5.72
C PRO A 89 18.33 7.41 5.13
N ASN A 90 17.07 7.32 4.67
CA ASN A 90 16.43 8.43 3.95
C ASN A 90 15.99 9.56 4.88
N GLY A 91 15.46 9.22 6.06
CA GLY A 91 14.99 10.20 7.02
C GLY A 91 16.12 10.83 7.82
N TYR A 92 17.05 10.02 8.35
CA TYR A 92 17.98 10.49 9.37
C TYR A 92 19.32 10.98 8.81
N GLY A 93 19.55 10.83 7.49
CA GLY A 93 20.76 11.35 6.88
C GLY A 93 22.05 10.69 7.32
N VAL A 94 21.96 9.47 7.85
CA VAL A 94 23.10 8.74 8.34
C VAL A 94 23.80 8.06 7.17
N GLU A 95 25.09 8.35 6.98
CA GLU A 95 25.92 7.63 6.01
C GLU A 95 26.05 6.16 6.42
N MET A 96 25.44 5.27 5.64
CA MET A 96 25.44 3.83 5.93
C MET A 96 26.72 3.16 5.42
N PRO A 97 27.32 2.23 6.18
CA PRO A 97 28.51 1.50 5.75
C PRO A 97 28.26 0.67 4.48
N ALA A 98 29.30 0.47 3.67
CA ALA A 98 29.21 -0.20 2.37
C ALA A 98 28.58 -1.62 2.41
N THR A 99 28.74 -2.35 3.51
CA THR A 99 28.12 -3.67 3.72
C THR A 99 26.59 -3.58 3.76
N TYR A 100 26.05 -2.53 4.39
CA TYR A 100 24.61 -2.30 4.44
C TYR A 100 24.07 -1.90 3.06
N GLN A 101 24.80 -1.04 2.32
CA GLN A 101 24.39 -0.60 0.99
C GLN A 101 24.23 -1.79 0.03
N ARG A 102 25.21 -2.70 -0.04
CA ARG A 102 25.13 -3.92 -0.86
C ARG A 102 23.95 -4.83 -0.51
N PHE A 103 23.66 -4.98 0.78
CA PHE A 103 22.49 -5.74 1.23
C PHE A 103 21.20 -5.04 0.82
N SER A 104 21.11 -3.73 1.02
CA SER A 104 19.93 -2.92 0.68
C SER A 104 19.65 -2.92 -0.83
N GLU A 105 20.72 -2.91 -1.65
CA GLU A 105 20.66 -2.98 -3.11
C GLU A 105 19.99 -4.26 -3.60
N ALA A 106 20.30 -5.42 -2.98
CA ALA A 106 19.69 -6.70 -3.33
C ALA A 106 18.15 -6.72 -3.11
N PHE A 107 17.65 -5.82 -2.25
CA PHE A 107 16.22 -5.67 -1.95
C PHE A 107 15.65 -4.36 -2.48
N THR A 108 16.33 -3.67 -3.40
CA THR A 108 15.78 -2.46 -4.06
C THR A 108 14.53 -2.74 -4.89
N TRP A 109 14.26 -3.97 -5.28
CA TRP A 109 12.97 -4.35 -5.89
C TRP A 109 11.82 -4.35 -4.88
N ILE A 110 12.10 -4.43 -3.58
CA ILE A 110 11.13 -4.25 -2.48
C ILE A 110 11.03 -2.77 -2.10
N ASN A 111 11.94 -1.89 -2.57
CA ASN A 111 11.86 -0.46 -2.34
C ASN A 111 10.53 0.04 -2.90
N LEU A 112 9.57 0.29 -2.00
CA LEU A 112 8.27 0.86 -2.31
C LEU A 112 8.41 2.36 -2.71
N ASP A 113 9.56 2.76 -3.24
CA ASP A 113 9.77 4.06 -3.87
C ASP A 113 9.23 4.03 -5.30
N TRP A 114 7.98 3.59 -5.44
CA TRP A 114 7.29 3.44 -6.73
C TRP A 114 7.22 4.76 -7.51
N THR A 115 7.41 5.90 -6.83
CA THR A 115 7.51 7.21 -7.47
C THR A 115 8.70 7.30 -8.41
N LYS A 116 9.87 6.74 -8.04
CA LYS A 116 11.06 6.67 -8.90
C LYS A 116 10.87 5.75 -10.10
N ILE A 117 10.03 4.71 -9.96
CA ILE A 117 9.64 3.82 -11.07
C ILE A 117 8.72 4.55 -12.06
N ILE A 118 7.90 5.48 -11.58
CA ILE A 118 6.96 6.23 -12.42
C ILE A 118 7.67 7.40 -13.11
N VAL A 119 8.19 8.37 -12.33
CA VAL A 119 8.93 9.56 -12.81
C VAL A 119 9.84 10.12 -11.71
N PRO A 120 11.10 10.48 -12.00
CA PRO A 120 11.95 11.22 -11.07
C PRO A 120 11.29 12.55 -10.67
N GLY A 121 11.28 12.93 -9.39
CA GLY A 121 10.60 14.15 -8.91
C GLY A 121 10.95 15.43 -9.70
N ALA A 122 12.21 15.54 -10.13
CA ALA A 122 12.72 16.63 -10.98
C ALA A 122 12.06 16.76 -12.36
N CYS A 123 11.25 15.79 -12.76
CA CYS A 123 10.56 15.74 -14.05
C CYS A 123 9.05 16.03 -13.97
N LEU A 124 8.55 16.40 -12.79
CA LEU A 124 7.17 16.84 -12.60
C LEU A 124 7.14 18.37 -12.54
N ASP A 125 6.24 19.00 -13.30
CA ASP A 125 6.10 20.47 -13.34
C ASP A 125 5.75 21.08 -11.97
N ALA A 126 5.13 20.30 -11.07
CA ALA A 126 4.80 20.68 -9.70
C ALA A 126 5.84 20.21 -8.65
N GLY A 127 7.04 19.80 -9.10
CA GLY A 127 8.16 19.37 -8.26
C GLY A 127 7.77 18.30 -7.22
N TYR A 128 8.24 18.51 -5.98
CA TYR A 128 7.97 17.62 -4.86
C TYR A 128 6.47 17.52 -4.49
N ALA A 129 5.70 18.60 -4.59
CA ALA A 129 4.26 18.57 -4.32
C ALA A 129 3.52 17.60 -5.27
N GLY A 130 3.87 17.61 -6.55
CA GLY A 130 3.35 16.67 -7.54
C GLY A 130 3.68 15.21 -7.20
N ARG A 131 4.91 14.96 -6.74
CA ARG A 131 5.34 13.61 -6.31
C ARG A 131 4.57 13.14 -5.07
N LEU A 132 4.30 14.04 -4.13
CA LEU A 132 3.52 13.74 -2.92
C LEU A 132 2.04 13.45 -3.25
N LEU A 133 1.44 14.22 -4.16
CA LEU A 133 0.11 13.94 -4.66
C LEU A 133 0.05 12.60 -5.38
N LEU A 134 1.02 12.30 -6.24
CA LEU A 134 1.07 11.05 -6.98
C LEU A 134 1.21 9.84 -6.04
N SER A 135 2.13 9.93 -5.07
CA SER A 135 2.38 8.87 -4.10
C SER A 135 1.20 8.64 -3.16
N GLY A 136 0.51 9.70 -2.76
CA GLY A 136 -0.67 9.62 -1.90
C GLY A 136 -1.95 9.21 -2.61
N THR A 137 -2.18 9.64 -3.85
CA THR A 137 -3.44 9.38 -4.58
C THR A 137 -3.45 8.05 -5.32
N LEU A 138 -2.30 7.55 -5.80
CA LEU A 138 -2.25 6.28 -6.53
C LEU A 138 -2.75 5.09 -5.70
N PRO A 139 -2.34 4.91 -4.44
CA PRO A 139 -2.89 3.84 -3.59
C PRO A 139 -4.38 4.01 -3.30
N LEU A 140 -4.87 5.25 -3.17
CA LEU A 140 -6.31 5.53 -3.06
C LEU A 140 -7.05 5.05 -4.31
N GLY A 141 -6.52 5.34 -5.49
CA GLY A 141 -7.04 4.85 -6.77
C GLY A 141 -7.08 3.31 -6.83
N LEU A 142 -6.02 2.63 -6.39
CA LEU A 142 -5.99 1.15 -6.32
C LEU A 142 -7.04 0.59 -5.36
N MET A 143 -7.25 1.24 -4.21
CA MET A 143 -8.30 0.87 -3.26
C MET A 143 -9.70 1.09 -3.85
N LEU A 144 -9.93 2.19 -4.56
CA LEU A 144 -11.19 2.44 -5.27
C LEU A 144 -11.45 1.39 -6.34
N VAL A 145 -10.44 1.01 -7.13
CA VAL A 145 -10.55 -0.07 -8.13
C VAL A 145 -10.91 -1.39 -7.45
N ALA A 146 -10.27 -1.75 -6.34
CA ALA A 146 -10.62 -2.95 -5.58
C ALA A 146 -12.07 -2.91 -5.08
N LEU A 147 -12.54 -1.76 -4.57
CA LEU A 147 -13.92 -1.54 -4.13
C LEU A 147 -14.95 -1.61 -5.26
N VAL A 148 -14.56 -1.37 -6.51
CA VAL A 148 -15.42 -1.53 -7.69
C VAL A 148 -15.42 -2.97 -8.19
N ILE A 149 -14.25 -3.62 -8.24
CA ILE A 149 -14.12 -5.01 -8.74
C ILE A 149 -14.94 -5.99 -7.90
N GLY A 150 -14.97 -5.89 -6.57
CA GLY A 150 -15.70 -6.87 -5.76
C GLY A 150 -17.22 -6.86 -5.95
N PRO A 151 -17.91 -5.70 -5.96
CA PRO A 151 -19.31 -5.60 -6.36
C PRO A 151 -19.57 -6.15 -7.76
N LEU A 152 -18.71 -5.87 -8.74
CA LEU A 152 -18.83 -6.43 -10.10
C LEU A 152 -18.75 -7.96 -10.09
N VAL A 153 -17.77 -8.51 -9.37
CA VAL A 153 -17.61 -9.96 -9.18
C VAL A 153 -18.85 -10.56 -8.51
N SER A 154 -19.36 -9.92 -7.46
CA SER A 154 -20.55 -10.35 -6.74
C SER A 154 -21.80 -10.33 -7.63
N PHE A 155 -21.95 -9.28 -8.45
CA PHE A 155 -23.04 -9.14 -9.42
C PHE A 155 -23.00 -10.25 -10.49
N VAL A 156 -21.83 -10.51 -11.08
CA VAL A 156 -21.65 -11.60 -12.07
C VAL A 156 -21.94 -12.97 -11.44
N LYS A 157 -21.50 -13.19 -10.18
CA LYS A 157 -21.75 -14.44 -9.45
C LYS A 157 -23.24 -14.64 -9.15
N HIS A 158 -23.93 -13.58 -8.75
CA HIS A 158 -25.37 -13.60 -8.49
C HIS A 158 -26.16 -13.95 -9.75
N ARG A 159 -25.85 -13.29 -10.88
CA ARG A 159 -26.46 -13.58 -12.18
C ARG A 159 -26.18 -15.01 -12.66
N SER A 160 -24.98 -15.53 -12.41
CA SER A 160 -24.60 -16.89 -12.81
C SER A 160 -25.27 -17.98 -11.98
N LYS A 161 -25.68 -17.71 -10.74
CA LYS A 161 -26.26 -18.72 -9.83
C LYS A 161 -27.78 -18.63 -9.73
N ASN A 162 -28.41 -17.63 -10.33
CA ASN A 162 -29.84 -17.34 -10.19
C ASN A 162 -30.29 -17.44 -8.72
N ALA A 163 -29.43 -16.95 -7.82
CA ALA A 163 -29.53 -17.24 -6.39
C ALA A 163 -30.25 -16.08 -5.69
N ASP A 164 -31.39 -16.34 -5.08
CA ASP A 164 -32.08 -15.39 -4.20
C ASP A 164 -31.24 -15.17 -2.94
N GLY A 165 -30.56 -14.03 -2.87
CA GLY A 165 -29.63 -13.70 -1.81
C GLY A 165 -29.57 -12.20 -1.52
N PRO A 166 -28.90 -11.78 -0.43
CA PRO A 166 -28.79 -10.37 -0.06
C PRO A 166 -28.15 -9.54 -1.18
N THR A 167 -28.48 -8.24 -1.21
CA THR A 167 -28.05 -7.28 -2.25
C THR A 167 -26.58 -7.49 -2.67
N PRO A 168 -26.31 -7.81 -3.95
CA PRO A 168 -25.01 -8.29 -4.40
C PRO A 168 -23.89 -7.27 -4.15
N TRP A 169 -24.19 -5.97 -4.21
CA TRP A 169 -23.19 -4.91 -4.01
C TRP A 169 -22.60 -4.90 -2.58
N LYS A 170 -23.42 -5.08 -1.53
CA LYS A 170 -22.94 -5.09 -0.13
C LYS A 170 -22.02 -6.28 0.15
N ALA A 171 -22.31 -7.43 -0.46
CA ALA A 171 -21.47 -8.62 -0.34
C ALA A 171 -20.12 -8.39 -1.03
N GLY A 172 -20.13 -7.85 -2.25
CA GLY A 172 -18.91 -7.54 -2.99
C GLY A 172 -18.03 -6.47 -2.31
N LEU A 173 -18.64 -5.47 -1.68
CA LEU A 173 -17.91 -4.45 -0.93
C LEU A 173 -17.14 -5.06 0.25
N ARG A 174 -17.79 -5.96 0.99
CA ARG A 174 -17.17 -6.67 2.11
C ARG A 174 -16.05 -7.61 1.64
N ASP A 175 -16.26 -8.31 0.53
CA ASP A 175 -15.23 -9.19 -0.06
C ASP A 175 -13.99 -8.39 -0.50
N SER A 176 -14.18 -7.13 -0.95
CA SER A 176 -13.09 -6.22 -1.37
C SER A 176 -12.29 -5.66 -0.21
N LEU A 177 -12.89 -5.58 0.99
CA LEU A 177 -12.29 -4.91 2.15
C LEU A 177 -10.93 -5.51 2.52
N ASN A 178 -10.76 -6.82 2.38
CA ASN A 178 -9.49 -7.48 2.68
C ASN A 178 -8.36 -6.99 1.75
N ALA A 179 -8.65 -6.84 0.45
CA ALA A 179 -7.71 -6.29 -0.51
C ALA A 179 -7.41 -4.81 -0.24
N VAL A 180 -8.43 -4.02 0.12
CA VAL A 180 -8.27 -2.61 0.50
C VAL A 180 -7.35 -2.47 1.71
N LEU A 181 -7.58 -3.25 2.76
CA LEU A 181 -6.76 -3.25 3.97
C LEU A 181 -5.31 -3.69 3.70
N PHE A 182 -5.13 -4.64 2.79
CA PHE A 182 -3.79 -5.06 2.36
C PHE A 182 -3.09 -3.92 1.60
N ILE A 183 -3.75 -3.28 0.64
CA ILE A 183 -3.20 -2.14 -0.10
C ILE A 183 -2.86 -1.00 0.87
N SER A 184 -3.77 -0.61 1.77
CA SER A 184 -3.47 0.44 2.75
C SER A 184 -2.29 0.09 3.63
N PHE A 185 -2.14 -1.17 4.06
CA PHE A 185 -0.98 -1.63 4.85
C PHE A 185 0.35 -1.53 4.10
N LEU A 186 0.36 -1.79 2.79
CA LEU A 186 1.57 -1.67 1.97
C LEU A 186 2.02 -0.21 1.85
N PHE A 187 1.10 0.73 1.66
CA PHE A 187 1.46 2.10 1.32
C PHE A 187 1.48 3.06 2.51
N VAL A 188 0.77 2.77 3.61
CA VAL A 188 0.59 3.72 4.72
C VAL A 188 1.90 4.27 5.27
N VAL A 189 2.91 3.42 5.52
CA VAL A 189 4.19 3.90 6.08
C VAL A 189 5.01 4.65 5.03
N SER A 190 5.10 4.15 3.80
CA SER A 190 5.90 4.81 2.76
C SER A 190 5.32 6.18 2.36
N VAL A 191 4.00 6.31 2.32
CA VAL A 191 3.35 7.60 2.01
C VAL A 191 3.46 8.53 3.20
N SER A 192 3.31 8.03 4.43
CA SER A 192 3.47 8.87 5.63
C SER A 192 4.90 9.39 5.79
N GLU A 193 5.92 8.57 5.51
CA GLU A 193 7.32 9.00 5.46
C GLU A 193 7.49 10.17 4.48
N ALA A 194 7.00 10.04 3.25
CA ALA A 194 7.06 11.13 2.26
C ALA A 194 6.33 12.41 2.74
N ILE A 195 5.21 12.27 3.44
CA ILE A 195 4.52 13.42 4.06
C ILE A 195 5.44 14.08 5.08
N PHE A 196 6.02 13.32 6.02
CA PHE A 196 6.88 13.85 7.08
C PHE A 196 8.19 14.45 6.57
N LEU A 197 8.75 13.94 5.47
CA LEU A 197 9.93 14.51 4.82
C LEU A 197 9.72 15.95 4.31
N THR A 198 8.47 16.42 4.17
CA THR A 198 8.16 17.81 3.84
C THR A 198 8.72 18.80 4.87
N TRP A 199 8.93 18.38 6.12
CA TRP A 199 9.50 19.23 7.17
C TRP A 199 11.02 19.06 7.33
N SER A 200 11.66 18.18 6.56
CA SER A 200 13.10 17.91 6.66
C SER A 200 13.91 18.90 5.82
N CYS A 201 14.35 19.99 6.45
CA CYS A 201 15.19 21.02 5.84
C CYS A 201 16.66 20.86 6.25
N GLU A 202 17.58 21.12 5.32
CA GLU A 202 19.02 21.13 5.54
C GLU A 202 19.59 22.53 5.26
N ALA A 203 20.31 23.08 6.24
CA ALA A 203 20.99 24.37 6.10
C ALA A 203 22.29 24.21 5.31
N ILE A 204 22.46 25.04 4.29
CA ILE A 204 23.66 25.11 3.45
C ILE A 204 24.24 26.51 3.59
N GLU A 205 25.53 26.60 3.90
CA GLU A 205 26.29 27.84 3.90
C GLU A 205 26.43 28.35 2.46
N VAL A 206 25.81 29.49 2.14
CA VAL A 206 25.80 30.04 0.77
C VAL A 206 26.91 31.08 0.58
N ASP A 207 27.27 31.79 1.64
CA ASP A 207 28.34 32.77 1.63
C ASP A 207 29.22 32.63 2.87
N SER A 208 30.34 31.95 2.69
CA SER A 208 31.37 31.76 3.73
C SER A 208 32.21 33.03 3.97
N MET A 209 32.02 34.10 3.19
CA MET A 209 32.78 35.36 3.33
C MET A 209 32.01 36.45 4.08
N SER A 210 30.70 36.31 4.32
CA SER A 210 29.93 37.21 5.19
C SER A 210 30.14 36.90 6.68
N SER A 211 30.06 37.94 7.52
CA SER A 211 30.14 37.82 8.98
C SER A 211 28.89 38.47 9.61
N PRO A 212 27.93 37.69 10.15
CA PRO A 212 27.89 36.23 10.23
C PRO A 212 27.66 35.55 8.85
N PRO A 213 28.06 34.27 8.69
CA PRO A 213 27.83 33.52 7.46
C PRO A 213 26.33 33.44 7.15
N THR A 214 25.99 33.65 5.87
CA THR A 214 24.59 33.60 5.44
C THR A 214 24.21 32.16 5.10
N GLU A 215 23.44 31.52 5.98
CA GLU A 215 22.89 30.18 5.76
C GLU A 215 21.53 30.25 5.06
N ARG A 216 21.27 29.34 4.12
CA ARG A 216 19.93 29.11 3.56
C ARG A 216 19.55 27.66 3.75
N SER A 217 18.29 27.40 4.08
CA SER A 217 17.80 26.04 4.30
C SER A 217 17.01 25.55 3.10
N PHE A 218 17.32 24.34 2.62
CA PHE A 218 16.66 23.72 1.47
C PHE A 218 15.99 22.42 1.89
N LEU A 219 14.95 22.00 1.17
CA LEU A 219 14.27 20.74 1.43
C LEU A 219 15.17 19.57 1.06
N ARG A 220 15.37 18.63 2.00
CA ARG A 220 16.30 17.49 1.82
C ARG A 220 15.95 16.58 0.66
N GLU A 221 14.65 16.36 0.42
CA GLU A 221 14.18 15.48 -0.65
C GLU A 221 14.20 16.16 -2.03
N ASP A 222 14.22 17.51 -2.05
CA ASP A 222 14.30 18.31 -3.27
C ASP A 222 14.99 19.66 -3.00
N TYR A 223 16.31 19.71 -3.17
CA TYR A 223 17.13 20.90 -2.94
C TYR A 223 16.80 22.08 -3.87
N ALA A 224 15.90 21.91 -4.84
CA ALA A 224 15.36 23.03 -5.61
C ALA A 224 14.45 23.95 -4.77
N ILE A 225 13.85 23.42 -3.70
CA ILE A 225 12.87 24.13 -2.87
C ILE A 225 13.57 24.69 -1.64
N GLU A 226 13.58 26.02 -1.51
CA GLU A 226 14.08 26.71 -0.32
C GLU A 226 13.01 26.72 0.80
N CYS A 227 13.42 26.39 2.02
CA CYS A 227 12.53 26.35 3.17
C CYS A 227 12.10 27.76 3.61
N ASN A 228 10.92 27.88 4.22
CA ASN A 228 10.29 29.16 4.60
C ASN A 228 9.95 30.10 3.43
N THR A 229 9.92 29.60 2.20
CA THR A 229 9.42 30.33 1.03
C THR A 229 7.94 30.00 0.75
N PRO A 230 7.22 30.83 -0.03
CA PRO A 230 5.86 30.53 -0.46
C PRO A 230 5.73 29.18 -1.18
N GLU A 231 6.73 28.78 -1.95
CA GLU A 231 6.76 27.48 -2.64
C GLU A 231 6.75 26.32 -1.64
N HIS A 232 7.53 26.42 -0.55
CA HIS A 232 7.50 25.42 0.52
C HIS A 232 6.13 25.39 1.23
N GLU A 233 5.47 26.53 1.43
CA GLU A 233 4.14 26.56 2.05
C GLU A 233 3.06 25.84 1.21
N GLU A 234 3.15 25.90 -0.12
CA GLU A 234 2.27 25.11 -1.00
C GLU A 234 2.47 23.60 -0.83
N VAL A 235 3.72 23.16 -0.73
CA VAL A 235 4.05 21.75 -0.46
C VAL A 235 3.50 21.33 0.91
N LYS A 236 3.68 22.15 1.95
CA LYS A 236 3.15 21.88 3.29
C LYS A 236 1.63 21.77 3.28
N ALA A 237 0.92 22.61 2.52
CA ALA A 237 -0.53 22.54 2.42
C ALA A 237 -1.00 21.18 1.88
N VAL A 238 -0.33 20.66 0.84
CA VAL A 238 -0.58 19.31 0.31
C VAL A 238 -0.27 18.24 1.37
N ALA A 239 0.87 18.37 2.06
CA ALA A 239 1.29 17.44 3.10
C ALA A 239 0.28 17.35 4.25
N PHE A 240 -0.25 18.48 4.73
CA PHE A 240 -1.31 18.51 5.74
C PHE A 240 -2.59 17.80 5.27
N GLY A 241 -3.02 18.02 4.02
CA GLY A 241 -4.17 17.32 3.45
C GLY A 241 -3.98 15.80 3.44
N MET A 242 -2.78 15.33 3.05
CA MET A 242 -2.45 13.92 3.03
C MET A 242 -2.23 13.32 4.42
N MET A 243 -1.81 14.11 5.40
CA MET A 243 -1.63 13.69 6.79
C MET A 243 -2.93 13.19 7.42
N ALA A 244 -4.04 13.88 7.15
CA ALA A 244 -5.37 13.47 7.63
C ALA A 244 -5.77 12.08 7.10
N ILE A 245 -5.38 11.75 5.87
CA ILE A 245 -5.76 10.50 5.19
C ILE A 245 -4.86 9.35 5.64
N TRP A 246 -3.54 9.56 5.65
CA TRP A 246 -2.58 8.47 5.74
C TRP A 246 -2.13 8.18 7.18
N PRO A 247 -1.28 8.99 7.82
CA PRO A 247 -0.79 8.72 9.18
C PRO A 247 -1.88 8.85 10.25
N ILE A 248 -3.00 9.54 9.97
CA ILE A 248 -4.11 9.69 10.93
C ILE A 248 -5.30 8.81 10.55
N GLY A 249 -5.80 8.94 9.31
CA GLY A 249 -7.01 8.26 8.86
C GLY A 249 -6.90 6.74 8.85
N MET A 250 -5.76 6.17 8.41
CA MET A 250 -5.59 4.71 8.33
C MET A 250 -5.55 4.04 9.71
N PRO A 251 -4.78 4.53 10.71
CA PRO A 251 -4.86 3.98 12.07
C PRO A 251 -6.27 4.07 12.68
N ILE A 252 -6.98 5.18 12.47
CA ILE A 252 -8.37 5.35 12.94
C ILE A 252 -9.29 4.32 12.26
N LEU A 253 -9.17 4.11 10.94
CA LEU A 253 -9.94 3.10 10.23
C LEU A 253 -9.69 1.70 10.82
N TYR A 254 -8.43 1.35 11.07
CA TYR A 254 -8.07 0.02 11.57
C TYR A 254 -8.61 -0.21 12.97
N ILE A 255 -8.46 0.76 13.88
CA ILE A 255 -8.94 0.62 15.27
C ILE A 255 -10.46 0.55 15.32
N VAL A 256 -11.18 1.33 14.50
CA VAL A 256 -12.64 1.29 14.41
C VAL A 256 -13.11 -0.07 13.90
N LEU A 257 -12.53 -0.58 12.81
CA LEU A 257 -12.89 -1.90 12.26
C LEU A 257 -12.65 -3.03 13.26
N LEU A 258 -11.51 -3.00 13.96
CA LEU A 258 -11.16 -3.98 14.98
C LEU A 258 -12.08 -3.89 16.20
N TYR A 259 -12.41 -2.68 16.66
CA TYR A 259 -13.32 -2.46 17.77
C TYR A 259 -14.73 -3.01 17.48
N VAL A 260 -15.28 -2.76 16.28
CA VAL A 260 -16.57 -3.31 15.85
C VAL A 260 -16.52 -4.84 15.76
N CYS A 261 -15.41 -5.41 15.30
CA CYS A 261 -15.26 -6.86 15.18
C CYS A 261 -14.99 -7.57 16.52
N ARG A 262 -14.57 -6.84 17.58
CA ARG A 262 -14.15 -7.39 18.87
C ARG A 262 -15.21 -8.28 19.54
N LYS A 263 -16.46 -7.81 19.62
CA LYS A 263 -17.56 -8.58 20.26
C LYS A 263 -17.85 -9.88 19.50
N PRO A 264 -18.10 -9.86 18.17
CA PRO A 264 -18.25 -11.09 17.38
C PRO A 264 -17.09 -12.08 17.51
N LEU A 265 -15.86 -11.56 17.51
CA LEU A 265 -14.64 -12.36 17.66
C LEU A 265 -14.57 -13.06 19.02
N SER A 266 -14.92 -12.37 20.10
CA SER A 266 -14.96 -12.95 21.46
C SER A 266 -15.96 -14.11 21.58
N HIS A 267 -17.08 -14.04 20.85
CA HIS A 267 -18.08 -15.11 20.83
C HIS A 267 -17.82 -16.17 19.76
N LYS A 268 -16.63 -16.18 19.12
CA LYS A 268 -16.27 -17.08 18.02
C LYS A 268 -17.29 -17.08 16.86
N LYS A 269 -17.99 -15.95 16.64
CA LYS A 269 -18.98 -15.79 15.57
C LYS A 269 -18.33 -15.35 14.27
N THR A 270 -18.59 -16.08 13.19
CA THR A 270 -18.09 -15.77 11.85
C THR A 270 -19.08 -14.86 11.10
N THR A 271 -18.98 -13.55 11.32
CA THR A 271 -19.77 -12.59 10.54
C THR A 271 -19.09 -12.25 9.21
N PRO A 272 -19.84 -11.80 8.18
CA PRO A 272 -19.25 -11.37 6.92
C PRO A 272 -18.19 -10.27 7.08
N LEU A 273 -18.39 -9.36 8.04
CA LEU A 273 -17.43 -8.30 8.35
C LEU A 273 -16.16 -8.85 9.01
N VAL A 274 -16.28 -9.80 9.94
CA VAL A 274 -15.12 -10.45 10.58
C VAL A 274 -14.26 -11.18 9.54
N LYS A 275 -14.89 -11.82 8.54
CA LYS A 275 -14.16 -12.45 7.44
C LYS A 275 -13.47 -11.42 6.55
N ALA A 276 -14.16 -10.32 6.26
CA ALA A 276 -13.65 -9.21 5.44
C ALA A 276 -12.45 -8.50 6.09
N THR A 277 -12.43 -8.35 7.41
CA THR A 277 -11.33 -7.74 8.18
C THR A 277 -10.27 -8.74 8.64
N SER A 278 -10.32 -10.00 8.16
CA SER A 278 -9.41 -11.06 8.58
C SER A 278 -7.94 -10.72 8.41
N PHE A 279 -7.60 -9.84 7.47
CA PHE A 279 -6.24 -9.30 7.36
C PHE A 279 -5.70 -8.72 8.67
N LEU A 280 -6.51 -7.97 9.42
CA LEU A 280 -6.05 -7.23 10.60
C LEU A 280 -5.91 -8.11 11.85
N HIS A 281 -6.75 -9.14 12.00
CA HIS A 281 -6.87 -9.87 13.28
C HIS A 281 -6.53 -11.36 13.22
N LYS A 282 -6.56 -11.99 12.04
CA LYS A 282 -6.48 -13.46 11.92
C LYS A 282 -5.19 -14.06 12.50
N GLU A 283 -4.12 -13.28 12.56
CA GLU A 283 -2.79 -13.72 12.99
C GLU A 283 -2.55 -13.51 14.49
N TYR A 284 -3.42 -12.76 15.17
CA TYR A 284 -3.27 -12.40 16.57
C TYR A 284 -4.26 -13.14 17.44
N THR A 285 -3.90 -13.31 18.71
CA THR A 285 -4.86 -13.82 19.70
C THR A 285 -5.85 -12.71 20.09
N LEU A 286 -7.05 -13.10 20.50
CA LEU A 286 -8.15 -12.16 20.81
C LEU A 286 -7.83 -11.14 21.91
N SER A 287 -6.90 -11.48 22.81
CA SER A 287 -6.43 -10.57 23.86
C SER A 287 -5.68 -9.36 23.27
N PHE A 288 -4.94 -9.56 22.18
CA PHE A 288 -4.12 -8.56 21.50
C PHE A 288 -4.76 -8.04 20.21
N TRP A 289 -6.09 -7.86 20.21
CA TRP A 289 -6.84 -7.38 19.05
C TRP A 289 -6.37 -6.01 18.51
N TRP A 290 -5.72 -5.19 19.34
CA TRP A 290 -5.22 -3.85 19.03
C TRP A 290 -3.77 -3.85 18.50
N TRP A 291 -3.08 -5.00 18.50
CA TRP A 291 -1.65 -5.08 18.22
C TRP A 291 -1.25 -4.55 16.85
N GLU A 292 -2.03 -4.87 15.81
CA GLU A 292 -1.78 -4.38 14.45
C GLU A 292 -1.74 -2.84 14.40
N VAL A 293 -2.60 -2.17 15.15
CA VAL A 293 -2.66 -0.69 15.21
C VAL A 293 -1.47 -0.15 16.00
N ALA A 294 -1.17 -0.72 17.17
CA ALA A 294 -0.03 -0.29 17.97
C ALA A 294 1.29 -0.43 17.18
N TYR A 295 1.44 -1.52 16.44
CA TYR A 295 2.62 -1.75 15.62
C TYR A 295 2.68 -0.83 14.40
N LEU A 296 1.54 -0.52 13.78
CA LEU A 296 1.47 0.52 12.75
C LEU A 296 1.89 1.89 13.32
N MET A 297 1.39 2.28 14.49
CA MET A 297 1.76 3.53 15.14
C MET A 297 3.26 3.58 15.45
N PHE A 298 3.84 2.51 15.98
CA PHE A 298 5.30 2.41 16.19
C PHE A 298 6.07 2.65 14.89
N ARG A 299 5.66 2.02 13.79
CA ARG A 299 6.31 2.19 12.49
C ARG A 299 6.17 3.61 11.95
N LEU A 300 5.03 4.28 12.19
CA LEU A 300 4.84 5.69 11.81
C LEU A 300 5.70 6.63 12.66
N LEU A 301 5.85 6.34 13.97
CA LEU A 301 6.71 7.12 14.86
C LEU A 301 8.18 7.01 14.45
N VAL A 302 8.69 5.80 14.21
CA VAL A 302 10.05 5.57 13.67
C VAL A 302 10.19 6.16 12.26
N GLY A 303 9.11 6.09 11.47
CA GLY A 303 8.96 6.60 10.11
C GLY A 303 9.07 8.11 9.95
N GLY A 304 8.65 8.88 10.97
CA GLY A 304 8.45 10.31 10.78
C GLY A 304 8.47 11.18 12.02
N TYR A 305 8.10 10.69 13.20
CA TYR A 305 8.09 11.54 14.40
C TYR A 305 9.51 11.97 14.81
N LEU A 306 10.51 11.12 14.61
CA LEU A 306 11.90 11.47 14.85
C LEU A 306 12.49 12.42 13.79
N LEU A 307 11.78 12.71 12.70
CA LEU A 307 12.16 13.76 11.73
C LEU A 307 11.62 15.14 12.11
N LEU A 308 10.67 15.19 13.05
CA LEU A 308 10.07 16.42 13.55
C LEU A 308 10.78 16.97 14.80
N ILE A 309 11.70 16.20 15.39
CA ILE A 309 12.54 16.55 16.54
C ILE A 309 13.95 16.82 16.04
#